data_AF-A0A354WKW4-F1
#
_entry.id   AF-A0A354WKW4-F1
#
_cell.length_a   1.000
_cell.length_b   1.000
_cell.length_c   1.000
_cell.angle_alpha   90.00
_cell.angle_beta   90.00
_cell.angle_gamma   90.00
#
_symmetry.space_group_name_H-M   'P 1'
#
loop_
_entity.id
_entity.type
_entity.pdbx_description
1 polymer ?
#
loop_
_entity_poly.entity_id
_entity_poly.type
_entity_poly.pdbx_seq_one_letter_code
_entity_poly.pdbx_strand_id
1 'polypeptide(L)'
;MESQRMIGFFSEIVNRKPELFSPAVLKDLTRLETVLDGSETESESDRIESVSQAIIEFCDVNPNINSKLAEMTSEPELNHTQTWGENQVEILSNSVKKVLDLHFLNRSNVSM
;
A
#
# COMPACT_ATOMS: atom_id res chain seq x y z
N MET A 1 8.60 2.82 13.34
CA MET A 1 7.51 1.85 13.11
C MET A 1 8.14 0.55 12.61
N GLU A 2 7.64 -0.61 13.04
CA GLU A 2 8.10 -1.90 12.50
C GLU A 2 7.61 -2.04 11.05
N SER A 3 8.50 -2.32 10.11
CA SER A 3 8.21 -2.31 8.66
C SER A 3 7.03 -3.19 8.27
N GLN A 4 6.87 -4.37 8.89
CA GLN A 4 5.72 -5.24 8.63
C GLN A 4 4.38 -4.60 9.02
N ARG A 5 4.33 -3.82 10.11
CA ARG A 5 3.10 -3.10 10.50
C ARG A 5 2.80 -1.96 9.56
N MET A 6 3.83 -1.23 9.09
CA MET A 6 3.65 -0.19 8.09
C MET A 6 3.00 -0.75 6.83
N ILE A 7 3.53 -1.87 6.33
CA ILE A 7 3.02 -2.57 5.15
C ILE A 7 1.58 -3.03 5.38
N GLY A 8 1.30 -3.60 6.56
CA GLY A 8 -0.04 -4.02 6.95
C GLY A 8 -1.07 -2.90 6.97
N PHE A 9 -0.79 -1.79 7.66
CA PHE A 9 -1.68 -0.63 7.70
C PHE A 9 -1.86 0.01 6.33
N PHE A 10 -0.78 0.12 5.56
CA PHE A 10 -0.87 0.66 4.21
C PHE A 10 -1.77 -0.21 3.31
N SER A 11 -1.66 -1.54 3.42
CA SER A 11 -2.56 -2.49 2.75
C SER A 11 -4.03 -2.31 3.15
N GLU A 12 -4.31 -2.04 4.43
CA GLU A 12 -5.67 -1.70 4.87
C GLU A 12 -6.18 -0.39 4.25
N ILE A 13 -5.33 0.63 4.15
CA ILE A 13 -5.71 1.89 3.49
C ILE A 13 -6.05 1.65 2.02
N VAL A 14 -5.20 0.92 1.30
CA VAL A 14 -5.43 0.56 -0.11
C VAL A 14 -6.77 -0.16 -0.28
N ASN A 15 -7.10 -1.10 0.61
CA ASN A 15 -8.32 -1.90 0.50
C ASN A 15 -9.59 -1.18 0.95
N ARG A 16 -9.53 -0.46 2.07
CA ARG A 16 -10.71 0.06 2.76
C ARG A 16 -11.00 1.51 2.42
N LYS A 17 -10.04 2.23 1.85
CA LYS A 17 -10.14 3.66 1.52
C LYS A 17 -9.77 3.96 0.06
N PRO A 18 -10.34 3.25 -0.93
CA PRO A 18 -10.04 3.49 -2.34
C PRO A 18 -10.31 4.93 -2.79
N GLU A 19 -11.21 5.65 -2.10
CA GLU A 19 -11.50 7.07 -2.35
C GLU A 19 -10.29 8.01 -2.17
N LEU A 20 -9.26 7.60 -1.42
CA LEU A 20 -8.03 8.37 -1.25
C LEU A 20 -7.12 8.29 -2.49
N PHE A 21 -7.36 7.35 -3.39
CA PHE A 21 -6.52 7.07 -4.57
C PHE A 21 -7.06 7.80 -5.80
N SER A 22 -6.91 9.13 -5.80
CA SER A 22 -7.22 9.97 -6.96
C SER A 22 -6.35 9.59 -8.19
N PRO A 23 -6.70 10.02 -9.42
CA PRO A 23 -5.89 9.73 -10.61
C PRO A 23 -4.41 10.09 -10.52
N ALA A 24 -4.06 11.14 -9.77
CA ALA A 24 -2.66 11.52 -9.53
C ALA A 24 -1.97 10.53 -8.59
N VAL A 25 -2.64 10.17 -7.49
CA VAL A 25 -2.15 9.21 -6.48
C VAL A 25 -1.97 7.82 -7.09
N LEU A 26 -2.85 7.41 -8.00
CA LEU A 26 -2.74 6.12 -8.70
C LEU A 26 -1.47 6.01 -9.55
N LYS A 27 -1.00 7.12 -10.13
CA LYS A 27 0.26 7.15 -10.88
C LYS A 27 1.45 6.84 -9.97
N ASP A 28 1.44 7.38 -8.76
CA ASP A 28 2.47 7.09 -7.76
C ASP A 28 2.32 5.66 -7.23
N LEU A 29 1.09 5.15 -7.16
CA LEU A 29 0.81 3.77 -6.75
C LEU A 29 1.39 2.75 -7.75
N THR A 30 1.39 3.04 -9.06
CA THR A 30 2.05 2.20 -10.08
C THR A 30 3.56 2.09 -9.87
N ARG A 31 4.22 3.13 -9.31
CA ARG A 31 5.64 3.05 -8.94
C ARG A 31 5.85 2.08 -7.77
N LEU A 32 4.95 2.10 -6.78
CA LEU A 32 4.99 1.14 -5.68
C LEU A 32 4.73 -0.30 -6.16
N GLU A 33 3.80 -0.49 -7.10
CA GLU A 33 3.57 -1.80 -7.75
C GLU A 33 4.85 -2.35 -8.40
N THR A 34 5.62 -1.49 -9.09
CA THR A 34 6.89 -1.91 -9.72
C THR A 34 7.90 -2.41 -8.69
N VAL A 35 7.96 -1.78 -7.51
CA VAL A 35 8.83 -2.24 -6.41
C VAL A 35 8.32 -3.55 -5.84
N LEU A 36 7.01 -3.69 -5.65
CA LEU A 36 6.39 -4.92 -5.16
C LEU A 36 6.71 -6.10 -6.08
N ASP A 37 6.53 -5.95 -7.39
CA ASP A 37 6.85 -6.98 -8.39
C ASP A 37 8.36 -7.27 -8.46
N GLY A 38 9.21 -6.24 -8.38
CA GLY A 38 10.67 -6.40 -8.39
C GLY A 38 11.20 -7.16 -7.17
N SER A 39 10.52 -7.03 -6.03
CA SER A 39 10.93 -7.61 -4.76
C SER A 39 10.58 -9.10 -4.59
N GLU A 40 9.87 -9.71 -5.54
CA GLU A 40 9.42 -11.12 -5.44
C GLU A 40 10.57 -12.12 -5.37
N THR A 41 11.74 -11.77 -5.90
CA THR A 41 12.94 -12.63 -5.90
C THR A 41 13.92 -12.33 -4.77
N GLU A 42 13.63 -11.31 -3.96
CA GLU A 42 14.47 -10.89 -2.84
C GLU A 42 14.29 -11.81 -1.62
N SER A 43 15.24 -11.77 -0.69
CA SER A 43 15.04 -12.41 0.62
C SER A 43 13.89 -11.71 1.36
N GLU A 44 13.22 -12.40 2.29
CA GLU A 44 12.08 -11.80 3.00
C GLU A 44 12.45 -10.49 3.70
N SER A 45 13.63 -10.44 4.33
CA SER A 45 14.12 -9.25 5.02
C SER A 45 14.37 -8.10 4.05
N ASP A 46 15.05 -8.35 2.94
CA ASP A 46 15.33 -7.32 1.92
C ASP A 46 14.01 -6.82 1.30
N ARG A 47 13.10 -7.74 0.99
CA ARG A 47 11.77 -7.43 0.46
C ARG A 47 10.98 -6.51 1.38
N ILE A 48 10.97 -6.79 2.68
CA ILE A 48 10.30 -5.94 3.68
C ILE A 48 10.93 -4.55 3.71
N GLU A 49 12.26 -4.47 3.67
CA GLU A 49 12.98 -3.20 3.66
C GLU A 49 12.65 -2.38 2.41
N SER A 50 12.85 -2.95 1.22
CA SER A 50 12.54 -2.35 -0.08
C SER A 50 11.11 -1.82 -0.16
N VAL A 51 10.13 -2.63 0.23
CA VAL A 51 8.71 -2.25 0.18
C VAL A 51 8.41 -1.17 1.22
N SER A 52 8.95 -1.25 2.43
CA SER A 52 8.75 -0.21 3.45
C SER A 52 9.32 1.14 3.03
N GLN A 53 10.49 1.14 2.39
CA GLN A 53 11.10 2.35 1.85
C GLN A 53 10.24 2.94 0.72
N ALA A 54 9.71 2.11 -0.17
CA ALA A 54 8.82 2.57 -1.22
C ALA A 54 7.49 3.14 -0.69
N ILE A 55 6.94 2.58 0.41
CA ILE A 55 5.77 3.15 1.09
C ILE A 55 6.10 4.52 1.68
N ILE A 56 7.27 4.69 2.30
CA ILE A 56 7.71 5.99 2.81
C ILE A 56 7.79 7.02 1.68
N GLU A 57 8.47 6.70 0.58
CA GLU A 57 8.58 7.58 -0.60
C GLU A 57 7.20 7.93 -1.17
N PHE A 58 6.29 6.97 -1.23
CA PHE A 58 4.92 7.19 -1.68
C PHE A 58 4.17 8.15 -0.75
N CYS A 59 4.30 7.97 0.57
CA CYS A 59 3.65 8.82 1.56
C CYS A 59 4.21 10.25 1.60
N ASP A 60 5.50 10.44 1.31
CA ASP A 60 6.12 11.76 1.24
C ASP A 60 5.51 12.66 0.16
N VAL A 61 5.09 12.06 -0.96
CA VAL A 61 4.42 12.79 -2.05
C VAL A 61 2.88 12.72 -1.96
N ASN A 62 2.33 11.92 -1.04
CA ASN A 62 0.89 11.73 -0.82
C ASN A 62 0.49 12.00 0.65
N PRO A 63 0.46 13.28 1.10
CA PRO A 63 0.33 13.64 2.51
C PRO A 63 -1.00 13.22 3.15
N ASN A 64 -2.09 13.13 2.38
CA ASN A 64 -3.38 12.66 2.90
C ASN A 64 -3.33 11.18 3.30
N ILE A 65 -2.60 10.37 2.52
CA ILE A 65 -2.40 8.95 2.83
C ILE A 65 -1.43 8.82 4.00
N ASN A 66 -0.37 9.63 4.05
CA ASN A 66 0.54 9.68 5.19
C ASN A 66 -0.18 10.02 6.50
N SER A 67 -1.04 11.05 6.49
CA SER A 67 -1.87 11.41 7.66
C SER A 67 -2.73 10.22 8.11
N LYS A 68 -3.37 9.53 7.15
CA LYS A 68 -4.21 8.38 7.47
C LYS A 68 -3.43 7.19 8.02
N LEU A 69 -2.23 6.94 7.49
CA LEU A 69 -1.30 5.94 8.01
C LEU A 69 -0.88 6.28 9.44
N ALA A 70 -0.52 7.54 9.71
CA ALA A 70 -0.16 8.01 11.05
C ALA A 70 -1.31 7.89 12.05
N GLU A 71 -2.54 8.21 11.64
CA GLU A 71 -3.74 8.00 12.47
C GLU A 71 -3.91 6.53 12.87
N MET A 72 -3.85 5.60 11.91
CA MET A 72 -4.02 4.16 12.18
C MET A 72 -2.92 3.61 13.10
N THR A 73 -1.70 4.13 12.96
CA THR A 73 -0.60 3.75 13.87
C THR A 73 -0.77 4.29 15.29
N SER A 74 -1.53 5.36 15.46
CA SER A 74 -1.76 6.00 16.76
C SER A 74 -2.95 5.37 17.52
N GLU A 75 -3.76 4.54 16.85
CA GLU A 75 -4.90 3.85 17.42
C GLU A 75 -4.44 2.62 18.25
N PRO A 76 -4.60 2.63 19.59
CA PRO A 76 -4.10 1.55 20.45
C PRO A 76 -4.80 0.21 20.17
N GLU A 77 -6.07 0.25 19.79
CA GLU A 77 -6.92 -0.92 19.55
C GLU A 77 -6.47 -1.73 18.33
N LEU A 78 -5.91 -1.07 17.31
CA LEU A 78 -5.33 -1.74 16.13
C LEU A 78 -3.93 -2.30 16.43
N ASN A 79 -3.19 -1.66 17.34
CA ASN A 79 -1.83 -2.06 17.70
C ASN A 79 -1.74 -3.33 18.55
N HIS A 80 -2.80 -3.70 19.29
CA HIS A 80 -2.80 -4.85 20.20
C HIS A 80 -3.46 -6.11 19.64
N THR A 81 -4.25 -5.98 18.56
CA THR A 81 -5.16 -7.06 18.13
C THR A 81 -4.74 -7.72 16.81
N GLN A 82 -3.90 -7.07 16.00
CA GLN A 82 -3.39 -7.63 14.75
C GLN A 82 -2.05 -8.35 14.98
N THR A 83 -2.09 -9.68 14.98
CA THR A 83 -0.93 -10.50 14.65
C THR A 83 -0.66 -10.29 13.16
N TRP A 84 0.23 -9.37 12.84
CA TRP A 84 0.73 -9.17 11.48
C TRP A 84 1.56 -10.41 11.12
N GLY A 85 0.90 -11.40 10.53
CA GLY A 85 1.53 -12.64 10.11
C GLY A 85 2.49 -12.42 8.95
N GLU A 86 3.26 -13.47 8.66
CA GLU A 86 4.04 -13.61 7.43
C GLU A 86 3.14 -13.32 6.21
N ASN A 87 3.72 -12.77 5.14
CA ASN A 87 3.04 -12.38 3.88
C ASN A 87 2.37 -11.00 3.80
N GLN A 88 2.68 -10.04 4.67
CA GLN A 88 2.14 -8.66 4.53
C GLN A 88 2.44 -8.03 3.16
N VAL A 89 3.61 -8.32 2.59
CA VAL A 89 4.00 -7.82 1.26
C VAL A 89 3.12 -8.41 0.16
N GLU A 90 2.77 -9.69 0.24
CA GLU A 90 1.89 -10.35 -0.73
C GLU A 90 0.47 -9.78 -0.65
N ILE A 91 -0.05 -9.59 0.57
CA ILE A 91 -1.36 -8.96 0.78
C ILE A 91 -1.36 -7.56 0.18
N LEU A 92 -0.30 -6.77 0.42
CA LEU A 92 -0.18 -5.45 -0.18
C LEU A 92 -0.13 -5.51 -1.71
N SER A 93 0.68 -6.40 -2.29
CA SER A 93 0.78 -6.59 -3.74
C SER A 93 -0.59 -6.87 -4.38
N ASN A 94 -1.34 -7.82 -3.81
CA ASN A 94 -2.69 -8.14 -4.27
C ASN A 94 -3.67 -6.95 -4.15
N SER A 95 -3.53 -6.16 -3.09
CA SER A 95 -4.39 -5.00 -2.84
C SER A 95 -4.13 -3.87 -3.82
N VAL A 96 -2.85 -3.60 -4.10
CA VAL A 96 -2.41 -2.60 -5.08
C VAL A 96 -2.89 -2.97 -6.48
N LYS A 97 -2.65 -4.21 -6.92
CA LYS A 97 -3.09 -4.73 -8.23
C LYS A 97 -4.59 -4.56 -8.40
N LYS A 98 -5.38 -4.96 -7.39
CA LYS A 98 -6.84 -4.81 -7.41
C LYS A 98 -7.29 -3.36 -7.58
N VAL A 99 -6.69 -2.41 -6.86
CA VAL A 99 -7.06 -0.99 -6.98
C VAL A 99 -6.70 -0.45 -8.37
N LEU A 100 -5.51 -0.76 -8.87
CA LEU A 100 -5.07 -0.34 -10.20
C LEU A 100 -5.98 -0.92 -11.30
N ASP A 101 -6.29 -2.22 -11.25
CA ASP A 101 -7.19 -2.90 -12.19
C ASP A 101 -8.57 -2.26 -12.22
N LEU A 102 -9.19 -2.02 -11.06
CA LEU A 102 -10.49 -1.37 -10.97
C LEU A 102 -10.49 0.02 -11.63
N HIS A 103 -9.40 0.77 -11.49
CA HIS A 103 -9.26 2.07 -12.12
C HIS A 103 -9.01 2.00 -13.63
N PHE A 104 -8.21 1.05 -14.11
CA PHE A 104 -7.99 0.87 -15.55
C PHE A 104 -9.24 0.35 -16.28
N LEU A 105 -10.00 -0.56 -15.65
CA LEU A 105 -11.27 -1.04 -16.18
C LEU A 105 -12.33 0.08 -16.23
N ASN A 106 -12.42 0.91 -15.18
CA ASN A 106 -13.35 2.04 -15.16
C ASN A 106 -13.01 3.12 -16.19
N ARG A 107 -11.72 3.35 -16.52
CA ARG A 107 -11.35 4.28 -17.61
C ARG A 107 -11.79 3.78 -18.99
N SER A 108 -11.79 2.47 -19.21
CA SER A 108 -12.23 1.87 -20.47
C SER A 108 -13.74 2.03 -20.71
N ASN A 109 -14.54 2.16 -19.64
CA ASN A 109 -16.00 2.32 -19.73
C ASN A 109 -16.49 3.77 -19.90
N VAL A 110 -15.61 4.77 -19.90
CA VAL A 110 -15.99 6.20 -20.06
C VAL A 110 -15.73 6.71 -21.50
N SER A 111 -15.39 5.81 -22.43
CA SER A 111 -15.40 6.10 -23.88
C SER A 111 -16.53 5.35 -24.58
N MET A 112 -17.75 5.86 -24.46
CA MET A 112 -18.82 5.73 -25.46
C MET A 112 -19.64 7.02 -25.50
#